data_AF-A0A023B6W9-F1
#
_entry.id   AF-A0A023B6W9-F1
#
_cell.length_a   1.000
_cell.length_b   1.000
_cell.length_c   1.000
_cell.angle_alpha   90.00
_cell.angle_beta   90.00
_cell.angle_gamma   90.00
#
_symmetry.space_group_name_H-M   'P 1'
#
loop_
_entity.id
_entity.type
_entity.pdbx_description
1 polymer ?
#
loop_
_entity_poly.entity_id
_entity_poly.type
_entity_poly.pdbx_seq_one_letter_code
_entity_poly.pdbx_strand_id
1 'polypeptide(L)'
;MAPRNITPGTVVIILCGPNAGKRAVYIKPATTGYLTVAGPSCPVTRVPRRHCVATSTKVDVSSVKDEIEGELNTIIKKDLLLEEYLNTPFSLNECLGVAPHELTF
;
A
#
# COMPACT_ATOMS: atom_id res chain seq x y z
N MET A 1 -6.90 -3.20 19.97
CA MET A 1 -7.60 -2.23 19.09
C MET A 1 -6.98 -2.34 17.69
N ALA A 2 -7.65 -3.00 16.74
CA ALA A 2 -7.17 -3.07 15.35
C ALA A 2 -7.54 -1.77 14.62
N PRO A 3 -6.75 -1.29 13.64
CA PRO A 3 -7.20 -0.19 12.79
C PRO A 3 -8.50 -0.62 12.12
N ARG A 4 -9.59 0.10 12.42
CA ARG A 4 -10.90 -0.06 11.76
C ARG A 4 -10.68 0.28 10.29
N ASN A 5 -10.90 -0.69 9.40
CA ASN A 5 -11.03 -0.52 7.94
C ASN A 5 -9.75 -0.63 7.09
N ILE A 6 -9.05 -1.75 7.15
CA ILE A 6 -8.16 -2.17 6.05
C ILE A 6 -8.91 -3.19 5.21
N THR A 7 -9.37 -2.79 4.02
CA THR A 7 -10.08 -3.66 3.07
C THR A 7 -9.14 -4.10 1.94
N PRO A 8 -9.28 -5.32 1.39
CA PRO A 8 -8.58 -5.72 0.16
C PRO A 8 -8.67 -4.63 -0.90
N GLY A 9 -7.55 -4.31 -1.53
CA GLY A 9 -7.44 -3.25 -2.53
C GLY A 9 -7.01 -1.90 -2.00
N THR A 10 -6.95 -1.71 -0.68
CA THR A 10 -6.48 -0.45 -0.09
C THR A 10 -4.98 -0.27 -0.35
N VAL A 11 -4.58 0.93 -0.74
CA VAL A 11 -3.15 1.28 -0.86
C VAL A 11 -2.59 1.55 0.53
N VAL A 12 -1.39 1.04 0.76
CA VAL A 12 -0.71 1.03 2.05
C VAL A 12 0.69 1.59 1.89
N ILE A 13 1.06 2.47 2.83
CA ILE A 13 2.43 2.97 2.95
C ILE A 13 3.16 2.13 3.99
N ILE A 14 4.31 1.58 3.62
CA ILE A 14 5.15 0.80 4.53
C ILE A 14 6.08 1.76 5.28
N LEU A 15 6.01 1.76 6.60
CA LEU A 15 6.78 2.69 7.44
C LEU A 15 8.17 2.18 7.80
N CYS A 16 8.37 0.86 7.86
CA CYS A 16 9.60 0.27 8.37
C CYS A 16 9.92 -1.07 7.69
N GLY A 17 11.21 -1.39 7.61
CA GLY A 17 11.74 -2.61 6.99
C GLY A 17 12.38 -2.36 5.62
N PRO A 18 12.68 -3.44 4.85
CA PRO A 18 13.37 -3.33 3.57
C PRO A 18 12.57 -2.59 2.48
N ASN A 19 11.26 -2.49 2.67
CA ASN A 19 10.34 -1.80 1.78
C ASN A 19 9.80 -0.49 2.40
N ALA A 20 10.48 0.08 3.39
CA ALA A 20 10.07 1.35 4.01
C ALA A 20 9.98 2.50 2.99
N GLY A 21 9.00 3.37 3.16
CA GLY A 21 8.67 4.47 2.25
C GLY A 21 7.96 4.03 0.97
N LYS A 22 7.90 2.74 0.64
CA LYS A 22 7.21 2.28 -0.57
C LYS A 22 5.70 2.22 -0.38
N ARG A 23 4.98 2.48 -1.47
CA ARG A 23 3.53 2.33 -1.55
C ARG A 23 3.20 1.00 -2.21
N ALA A 24 2.26 0.27 -1.64
CA ALA A 24 1.87 -1.04 -2.14
C ALA A 24 0.40 -1.33 -1.83
N VAL A 25 -0.22 -2.25 -2.57
CA VAL A 25 -1.64 -2.60 -2.47
C VAL A 25 -1.82 -3.80 -1.56
N TYR A 26 -2.75 -3.70 -0.61
CA TYR A 26 -3.13 -4.80 0.24
C TYR A 26 -4.03 -5.80 -0.51
N ILE A 27 -3.61 -7.07 -0.56
CA ILE A 27 -4.37 -8.12 -1.26
C ILE A 27 -5.26 -8.87 -0.28
N LYS A 28 -4.64 -9.55 0.69
CA LYS A 28 -5.33 -10.47 1.60
C LYS A 28 -4.64 -10.57 2.96
N PRO A 29 -5.35 -11.02 4.01
CA PRO A 29 -4.70 -11.33 5.27
C PRO A 29 -3.76 -12.53 5.12
N ALA A 30 -2.59 -12.46 5.75
CA ALA A 30 -1.61 -13.56 5.74
C ALA A 30 -1.79 -14.47 6.97
N THR A 31 -1.21 -14.03 8.08
CA THR A 31 -1.31 -14.65 9.41
C THR A 31 -1.89 -13.62 10.36
N THR A 32 -2.32 -14.01 11.55
CA THR A 32 -2.79 -13.07 12.59
C THR A 32 -1.79 -11.92 12.79
N GLY A 33 -2.24 -10.68 12.51
CA GLY A 33 -1.41 -9.48 12.63
C GLY A 33 -0.54 -9.11 11.42
N TYR A 34 -0.53 -9.92 10.36
CA TYR A 34 0.23 -9.66 9.13
C TYR A 34 -0.70 -9.46 7.92
N LEU A 35 -0.21 -8.71 6.94
CA LEU A 35 -0.87 -8.40 5.68
C LEU A 35 -0.01 -8.92 4.53
N THR A 36 -0.63 -9.48 3.50
CA THR A 36 0.02 -9.73 2.21
C THR A 36 -0.17 -8.49 1.34
N VAL A 37 0.93 -7.90 0.91
CA VAL A 37 0.96 -6.64 0.15
C VAL A 37 1.78 -6.85 -1.12
N ALA A 38 1.37 -6.25 -2.23
CA ALA A 38 2.12 -6.26 -3.49
C ALA A 38 1.99 -4.92 -4.21
N GLY A 39 2.97 -4.56 -5.03
CA GLY A 39 2.95 -3.33 -5.83
C GLY A 39 4.07 -3.32 -6.86
N PRO A 40 4.12 -2.31 -7.75
CA PRO A 40 5.10 -2.28 -8.83
C PRO A 40 6.54 -2.20 -8.31
N SER A 41 6.75 -1.48 -7.21
CA SER A 41 8.06 -1.35 -6.54
C SER A 41 8.26 -2.31 -5.35
N CYS A 42 7.26 -3.14 -5.05
CA CYS A 42 7.22 -4.03 -3.89
C CYS A 42 6.79 -5.43 -4.32
N PRO A 43 7.68 -6.44 -4.24
CA PRO A 43 7.26 -7.81 -4.53
C PRO A 43 6.20 -8.26 -3.53
N VAL A 44 5.50 -9.35 -3.81
CA VAL A 44 4.57 -9.97 -2.85
C VAL A 44 5.27 -10.21 -1.51
N THR A 45 4.95 -9.39 -0.52
CA THR A 45 5.66 -9.34 0.76
C THR A 45 4.66 -9.44 1.91
N ARG A 46 5.06 -10.16 2.96
CA ARG A 46 4.34 -10.19 4.24
C ARG A 46 4.82 -9.04 5.12
N VAL A 47 3.91 -8.15 5.50
CA VAL A 47 4.21 -6.97 6.33
C VAL A 47 3.33 -6.97 7.58
N PRO A 48 3.87 -6.71 8.78
CA PRO A 48 3.06 -6.57 9.98
C PRO A 48 2.13 -5.35 9.87
N ARG A 49 0.86 -5.51 10.25
CA ARG A 49 -0.17 -4.45 10.13
C ARG A 49 0.22 -3.14 10.83
N ARG A 50 1.06 -3.22 11.87
CA ARG A 50 1.52 -2.04 12.64
C ARG A 50 2.49 -1.15 11.87
N HIS A 51 3.17 -1.68 10.86
CA HIS A 51 4.13 -0.91 10.05
C HIS A 51 3.48 -0.34 8.78
N CYS A 52 2.16 -0.33 8.74
CA CYS A 52 1.38 0.01 7.57
C CYS A 52 0.45 1.18 7.91
N VAL A 53 0.49 2.23 7.08
CA VAL A 53 -0.54 3.28 7.08
C VAL A 53 -1.48 2.99 5.93
N ALA A 54 -2.75 2.78 6.24
CA ALA A 54 -3.78 2.63 5.24
C ALA A 54 -4.17 4.01 4.70
N THR A 55 -4.14 4.15 3.38
CA THR A 55 -4.58 5.36 2.70
C THR A 55 -6.04 5.25 2.29
N SER A 56 -6.64 6.38 1.94
CA SER A 56 -8.03 6.42 1.48
C SER A 56 -8.19 5.88 0.05
N THR A 57 -7.11 5.76 -0.72
CA THR A 57 -7.13 5.25 -2.09
C THR A 57 -7.31 3.73 -2.13
N LYS A 58 -8.17 3.28 -3.03
CA LYS A 58 -8.54 1.88 -3.21
C LYS A 58 -8.43 1.49 -4.68
N VAL A 59 -7.99 0.26 -4.89
CA VAL A 59 -7.87 -0.39 -6.18
C VAL A 59 -8.74 -1.64 -6.15
N ASP A 60 -9.54 -1.86 -7.19
CA ASP A 60 -10.37 -3.05 -7.27
C ASP A 60 -9.51 -4.29 -7.56
N VAL A 61 -9.36 -5.14 -6.53
CA VAL A 61 -8.54 -6.37 -6.57
C VAL A 61 -9.36 -7.65 -6.63
N SER A 62 -10.65 -7.57 -6.96
CA SER A 62 -11.55 -8.73 -7.06
C SER A 62 -11.07 -9.79 -8.05
N SER A 63 -10.32 -9.39 -9.07
CA SER A 63 -9.83 -10.25 -10.13
C SER A 63 -8.44 -10.83 -9.85
N VAL A 64 -7.74 -10.32 -8.83
CA VAL A 64 -6.34 -10.66 -8.57
C VAL A 64 -6.28 -11.93 -7.74
N LYS A 65 -5.78 -13.00 -8.35
CA LYS A 65 -5.48 -14.23 -7.59
C LYS A 65 -4.13 -14.09 -6.88
N ASP A 66 -4.05 -14.77 -5.74
CA ASP A 66 -3.12 -14.60 -4.61
C ASP A 66 -1.60 -14.49 -4.90
N GLU A 67 -1.15 -14.72 -6.13
CA GLU A 67 0.27 -14.80 -6.50
C GLU A 67 0.61 -14.11 -7.83
N ILE A 68 -0.34 -13.42 -8.47
CA ILE A 68 -0.11 -12.87 -9.82
C ILE A 68 0.13 -11.36 -9.75
N GLU A 69 1.39 -10.97 -9.58
CA GLU A 69 1.84 -9.58 -9.77
C GLU A 69 1.48 -9.03 -11.16
N GLY A 70 1.42 -9.92 -12.17
CA GLY A 70 1.07 -9.58 -13.54
C GLY A 70 -0.33 -8.95 -13.70
N GLU A 71 -1.34 -9.48 -13.01
CA GLU A 71 -2.72 -8.97 -13.09
C GLU A 71 -2.83 -7.59 -12.45
N LEU A 72 -2.22 -7.39 -11.28
CA LEU A 72 -2.16 -6.09 -10.61
C LEU A 72 -1.49 -5.04 -11.49
N ASN A 73 -0.36 -5.38 -12.12
CA ASN A 73 0.35 -4.46 -12.99
C ASN A 73 -0.49 -4.06 -14.21
N THR A 74 -1.35 -4.93 -14.74
CA THR A 74 -2.27 -4.53 -15.82
C THR A 74 -3.37 -3.58 -15.36
N ILE A 75 -3.84 -3.70 -14.11
CA ILE A 75 -4.85 -2.79 -13.54
C ILE A 75 -4.22 -1.43 -13.29
N ILE A 76 -3.02 -1.41 -12.69
CA ILE A 76 -2.28 -0.19 -12.36
C ILE A 76 -1.95 0.60 -13.63
N LYS A 77 -1.53 -0.06 -14.71
CA LYS A 77 -1.18 0.57 -15.99
C LYS A 77 -2.35 1.22 -16.72
N LYS A 78 -3.61 0.96 -16.33
CA LYS A 78 -4.76 1.66 -16.90
C LYS A 78 -4.79 3.12 -16.46
N ASP A 79 -4.36 3.40 -15.23
CA ASP A 79 -4.37 4.72 -14.63
C ASP A 79 -2.93 5.23 -14.44
N LEU A 80 -2.49 6.10 -15.36
CA LEU A 80 -1.12 6.64 -15.37
C LEU A 80 -0.72 7.33 -14.05
N LEU A 81 -1.64 8.11 -13.46
CA LEU A 81 -1.40 8.80 -12.20
C LEU A 81 -1.24 7.83 -11.02
N LEU A 82 -1.94 6.69 -11.06
CA LEU A 82 -1.85 5.67 -10.02
C LEU A 82 -0.51 4.93 -10.10
N GLU A 83 -0.06 4.62 -11.32
CA GLU A 83 1.26 4.02 -11.54
C GLU A 83 2.39 4.92 -11.01
N GLU A 84 2.35 6.21 -11.33
CA GLU A 84 3.32 7.20 -10.84
C GLU A 84 3.25 7.33 -9.30
N TYR A 85 2.04 7.37 -8.74
CA TYR A 85 1.84 7.41 -7.30
C TYR A 85 2.44 6.18 -6.58
N LEU A 86 2.28 4.98 -7.14
CA LEU A 86 2.81 3.76 -6.53
C LEU A 86 4.34 3.62 -6.68
N ASN A 87 4.92 4.20 -7.72
CA ASN A 87 6.38 4.18 -7.96
C ASN A 87 7.14 5.24 -7.17
N THR A 88 6.49 6.35 -6.82
CA THR A 88 7.13 7.36 -5.98
C THR A 88 7.23 6.86 -4.52
N PRO A 89 8.36 7.08 -3.82
CA PRO A 89 8.45 6.80 -2.39
C PRO A 89 7.73 7.89 -1.59
N PHE A 90 7.21 7.51 -0.43
CA PHE A 90 6.65 8.43 0.57
C PHE A 90 7.77 8.99 1.45
N SER A 91 7.83 10.31 1.55
CA SER A 91 8.66 11.05 2.50
C SER A 91 7.84 12.16 3.16
N LEU A 92 8.14 12.46 4.42
CA LEU A 92 7.64 13.65 5.09
C LEU A 92 8.56 14.82 4.71
N ASN A 93 8.03 15.80 3.97
CA ASN A 93 8.81 16.95 3.55
C ASN A 93 8.64 18.08 4.56
N GLU A 94 9.76 18.62 5.05
CA GLU A 94 9.78 19.75 5.98
C GLU A 94 9.18 21.03 5.36
N CYS A 95 9.25 21.18 4.03
CA CYS A 95 8.82 22.39 3.31
C CYS A 95 7.32 22.70 3.38
N LEU A 96 6.47 21.72 3.66
CA LEU A 96 5.03 21.94 3.80
C LEU A 96 4.64 22.43 5.20
N GLY A 97 5.52 22.26 6.20
CA GLY A 97 5.22 22.62 7.59
C GLY A 97 4.07 21.85 8.25
N VAL A 98 3.45 20.91 7.53
CA VAL A 98 2.29 20.14 7.98
C VAL A 98 2.77 18.98 8.85
N ALA A 99 2.28 18.92 10.08
CA ALA A 99 2.67 17.86 11.00
C ALA A 99 1.93 16.55 10.67
N PRO A 100 2.48 15.36 10.96
CA PRO A 100 1.85 14.09 10.61
C PRO A 100 0.45 13.86 11.18
N HIS A 101 0.11 14.55 12.28
CA HIS A 101 -1.22 14.47 12.89
C HIS A 101 -2.28 15.31 12.17
N GLU A 102 -1.85 16.24 11.32
CA GLU A 102 -2.72 17.06 10.46
C GLU A 102 -2.93 16.40 9.09
N LEU A 103 -2.10 15.41 8.73
CA LEU A 103 -2.19 14.70 7.47
C LEU A 103 -3.31 13.65 7.50
N THR A 104 -4.14 13.69 6.47
CA THR A 104 -5.08 12.63 6.14
C THR A 104 -4.49 11.75 5.05
N PHE A 105 -4.45 10.45 5.31
CA PHE A 105 -3.89 9.44 4.41
C PHE A 105 -4.97 8.75 3.58
#